data_AF-Q21NL4-F1
#
_entry.id   AF-Q21NL4-F1
#
_cell.length_a   1.000
_cell.length_b   1.000
_cell.length_c   1.000
_cell.angle_alpha   90.00
_cell.angle_beta   90.00
_cell.angle_gamma   90.00
#
_symmetry.space_group_name_H-M   'P 1'
#
loop_
_entity.id
_entity.type
_entity.pdbx_description
1 polymer ?
#
loop_
_entity_poly.entity_id
_entity_poly.type
_entity_poly.pdbx_seq_one_letter_code
_entity_poly.pdbx_strand_id
1 'polypeptide(L)'
;MCKSIMLILLLVLSYAAVCLRAGLVSDLLLKYQFQNYYDSWVRDGKPHGMFYAPKGSSTIFAMKASLKKHNELPAWAYDDNEAKSIHAKVVFWEKILKYSTVVYLPLVFVLVFWG
;
A
#
# COMPACT_ATOMS: atom_id res chain seq x y z
N MET A 1 33.15 6.11 3.42
CA MET A 1 32.78 4.76 3.90
C MET A 1 31.77 4.77 5.07
N CYS A 2 32.13 5.10 6.31
CA CYS A 2 31.18 4.98 7.44
C CYS A 2 29.94 5.92 7.34
N LYS A 3 30.13 7.14 6.83
CA LYS A 3 29.04 8.12 6.61
C LYS A 3 28.08 7.71 5.48
N SER A 4 28.61 7.18 4.37
CA SER A 4 27.80 6.70 3.23
C SER A 4 26.93 5.50 3.63
N ILE A 5 27.48 4.56 4.41
CA ILE A 5 26.75 3.40 4.95
C ILE A 5 25.61 3.84 5.87
N MET A 6 25.88 4.78 6.79
CA MET A 6 24.84 5.31 7.68
C MET A 6 23.70 5.98 6.91
N LEU A 7 24.03 6.75 5.86
CA LEU A 7 23.03 7.40 5.01
C LEU A 7 22.17 6.38 4.24
N ILE A 8 22.80 5.35 3.67
CA ILE A 8 22.08 4.27 2.97
C ILE A 8 21.13 3.56 3.94
N LEU A 9 21.58 3.25 5.15
CA LEU A 9 20.73 2.62 6.18
C LEU A 9 19.52 3.51 6.53
N LEU A 10 19.71 4.81 6.72
CA LEU A 10 18.61 5.74 7.00
C LEU A 10 17.61 5.81 5.84
N LEU A 11 18.08 5.77 4.60
CA LEU A 11 17.22 5.73 3.42
C LEU A 11 16.43 4.41 3.34
N VAL A 12 17.09 3.27 3.55
CA VAL A 12 16.41 1.97 3.56
C VAL A 12 15.34 1.92 4.67
N LEU A 13 15.66 2.40 5.87
CA LEU A 13 14.72 2.42 7.00
C LEU A 13 13.53 3.35 6.74
N SER A 14 13.75 4.54 6.21
CA SER A 14 12.67 5.48 5.90
C SER A 14 11.79 4.98 4.75
N TYR A 15 12.37 4.37 3.72
CA TYR A 15 11.60 3.71 2.66
C TYR A 15 10.78 2.53 3.19
N ALA A 16 11.38 1.69 4.04
CA ALA A 16 10.67 0.59 4.69
C ALA A 16 9.48 1.11 5.52
N ALA A 17 9.64 2.21 6.26
CA ALA A 17 8.55 2.83 7.00
C ALA A 17 7.40 3.30 6.09
N VAL A 18 7.70 3.87 4.92
CA VAL A 18 6.69 4.26 3.92
C VAL A 18 5.95 3.02 3.39
N CYS A 19 6.67 1.95 3.01
CA CYS A 19 6.08 0.69 2.56
C CYS A 19 5.15 0.08 3.62
N LEU A 20 5.60 0.00 4.87
CA LEU A 20 4.82 -0.52 5.98
C LEU A 20 3.56 0.32 6.20
N ARG A 21 3.67 1.65 6.11
CA ARG A 21 2.53 2.53 6.34
C ARG A 21 1.49 2.43 5.22
N ALA A 22 1.94 2.36 3.97
CA ALA A 22 1.05 2.10 2.83
C ALA A 22 0.32 0.75 2.99
N GLY A 23 1.05 -0.32 3.34
CA GLY A 23 0.46 -1.64 3.58
C GLY A 23 -0.59 -1.64 4.69
N LEU A 24 -0.31 -1.01 5.83
CA LEU A 24 -1.27 -0.93 6.94
C LEU A 24 -2.58 -0.20 6.58
N VAL A 25 -2.49 0.85 5.76
CA VAL A 25 -3.67 1.63 5.35
C VAL A 25 -4.50 0.87 4.31
N SER A 26 -3.84 0.17 3.37
CA SER A 26 -4.54 -0.73 2.44
C SER A 26 -5.24 -1.88 3.16
N ASP A 27 -4.59 -2.48 4.15
CA ASP A 27 -5.17 -3.52 4.99
C ASP A 27 -6.37 -3.02 5.81
N LEU A 28 -6.35 -1.76 6.25
CA LEU A 28 -7.49 -1.16 6.94
C LEU A 28 -8.71 -1.09 6.00
N LEU A 29 -8.52 -0.65 4.76
CA LEU A 29 -9.60 -0.61 3.76
C LEU A 29 -10.15 -2.01 3.48
N LEU A 30 -9.24 -2.99 3.32
CA LEU A 30 -9.61 -4.38 3.08
C LEU A 30 -10.40 -4.97 4.24
N LYS A 31 -9.92 -4.77 5.47
CA LYS A 31 -10.61 -5.21 6.69
C LYS A 31 -11.99 -4.58 6.80
N TYR A 32 -12.09 -3.28 6.51
CA TYR A 32 -13.36 -2.56 6.51
C TYR A 32 -14.33 -3.13 5.48
N GLN A 33 -13.85 -3.39 4.26
CA GLN A 33 -14.64 -4.03 3.20
C GLN A 33 -15.09 -5.43 3.62
N PHE A 34 -14.20 -6.25 4.20
CA PHE A 34 -14.54 -7.60 4.65
C PHE A 34 -15.64 -7.60 5.73
N GLN A 35 -15.57 -6.66 6.68
CA GLN A 35 -16.49 -6.59 7.81
C GLN A 35 -17.86 -6.02 7.44
N ASN A 36 -17.90 -4.98 6.60
CA ASN A 36 -19.12 -4.22 6.32
C ASN A 36 -19.71 -4.50 4.94
N TYR A 37 -18.90 -4.98 4.00
CA TYR A 37 -19.26 -5.16 2.59
C TYR A 37 -18.79 -6.52 2.05
N TYR A 38 -19.09 -7.59 2.79
CA TYR A 38 -18.62 -8.94 2.51
C TYR A 38 -18.92 -9.39 1.07
N ASP A 39 -20.13 -9.15 0.55
CA ASP A 39 -20.50 -9.50 -0.83
C ASP A 39 -19.62 -8.79 -1.87
N SER A 40 -19.24 -7.55 -1.59
CA SER A 40 -18.31 -6.81 -2.44
C SER A 40 -16.89 -7.37 -2.36
N TRP A 41 -16.44 -7.76 -1.16
CA TRP A 41 -15.15 -8.43 -0.98
C TRP A 41 -15.08 -9.78 -1.71
N VAL A 42 -16.17 -10.56 -1.68
CA VAL A 42 -16.29 -11.82 -2.45
C VAL A 42 -16.25 -11.55 -3.95
N ARG A 43 -16.99 -10.55 -4.44
CA ARG A 43 -16.99 -10.13 -5.85
C ARG A 43 -15.61 -9.68 -6.32
N ASP A 44 -14.84 -9.02 -5.46
CA ASP A 44 -13.47 -8.59 -5.74
C ASP A 44 -12.46 -9.76 -5.69
N GLY A 45 -12.94 -11.00 -5.45
CA GLY A 45 -12.15 -12.22 -5.50
C GLY A 45 -11.45 -12.56 -4.20
N LYS A 46 -11.96 -12.03 -3.08
CA LYS A 46 -11.44 -12.29 -1.74
C LYS A 46 -9.96 -11.91 -1.58
N PRO A 47 -9.56 -10.66 -1.88
CA PRO A 47 -8.16 -10.26 -1.71
C PRO A 47 -7.71 -10.36 -0.25
N HIS A 48 -6.43 -10.67 -0.04
CA HIS A 48 -5.77 -10.52 1.27
C HIS A 48 -4.85 -9.30 1.29
N GLY A 49 -4.56 -8.82 2.49
CA GLY A 49 -3.67 -7.72 2.76
C GLY A 49 -2.25 -8.20 3.08
N MET A 50 -1.37 -7.25 3.34
CA MET A 50 0.02 -7.51 3.75
C MET A 50 0.08 -8.13 5.16
N PHE A 51 -0.80 -7.70 6.05
CA PHE A 51 -0.90 -8.09 7.46
C PHE A 51 -2.27 -8.69 7.81
N TYR A 52 -3.28 -8.49 6.98
CA TYR A 52 -4.65 -8.95 7.17
C TYR A 52 -5.04 -10.02 6.15
N ALA A 53 -5.08 -11.28 6.59
CA ALA A 53 -5.41 -12.43 5.75
C ALA A 53 -6.66 -13.16 6.28
N PRO A 54 -7.88 -12.72 5.89
CA PRO A 54 -9.10 -13.41 6.29
C PRO A 54 -9.20 -14.81 5.65
N LYS A 55 -9.85 -15.77 6.34
CA LYS A 55 -9.99 -17.15 5.82
C LYS A 55 -10.62 -17.17 4.43
N GLY A 56 -10.03 -17.93 3.52
CA GLY A 56 -10.50 -18.06 2.14
C GLY A 56 -10.08 -16.92 1.21
N SER A 57 -9.17 -16.06 1.65
CA SER A 57 -8.56 -15.02 0.82
C SER A 57 -7.54 -15.56 -0.19
N SER A 58 -7.25 -14.79 -1.24
CA SER A 58 -6.35 -15.19 -2.34
C SER A 58 -5.30 -14.13 -2.66
N THR A 59 -4.04 -14.57 -2.77
CA THR A 59 -2.88 -13.77 -3.17
C THR A 59 -2.94 -13.26 -4.60
N ILE A 60 -3.54 -14.04 -5.49
CA ILE A 60 -3.71 -13.63 -6.89
C ILE A 60 -4.63 -12.40 -6.97
N PHE A 61 -5.72 -12.39 -6.21
CA PHE A 61 -6.64 -11.26 -6.18
C PHE A 61 -6.08 -10.07 -5.40
N ALA A 62 -5.23 -10.29 -4.40
CA ALA A 62 -4.47 -9.23 -3.75
C ALA A 62 -3.55 -8.49 -4.74
N MET A 63 -2.79 -9.25 -5.54
CA MET A 63 -1.94 -8.67 -6.59
C MET A 63 -2.76 -7.96 -7.67
N LYS A 64 -3.91 -8.53 -8.05
CA LYS A 64 -4.81 -7.88 -9.02
C LYS A 64 -5.40 -6.59 -8.47
N ALA A 65 -5.74 -6.55 -7.18
CA ALA A 65 -6.22 -5.35 -6.52
C ALA A 65 -5.13 -4.28 -6.44
N SER A 66 -3.89 -4.63 -6.09
CA SER A 66 -2.78 -3.67 -6.02
C SER A 66 -2.38 -3.08 -7.37
N LEU A 67 -2.61 -3.81 -8.46
CA LEU A 67 -2.40 -3.34 -9.84
C LEU A 67 -3.57 -2.46 -10.35
N LYS A 68 -4.75 -2.56 -9.73
CA LYS A 68 -5.89 -1.73 -10.10
C LYS A 68 -5.62 -0.29 -9.65
N LYS A 69 -5.96 0.69 -10.49
CA LYS A 69 -5.88 2.10 -10.07
C LYS A 69 -6.90 2.36 -8.97
N HIS A 70 -6.44 2.72 -7.78
CA HIS A 70 -7.29 3.17 -6.67
C HIS A 70 -7.71 4.64 -6.77
N ASN A 71 -7.50 5.30 -7.91
CA ASN A 71 -7.93 6.69 -8.08
C ASN A 71 -9.46 6.83 -8.07
N GLU A 72 -10.18 5.74 -8.37
CA GLU A 72 -11.64 5.71 -8.40
C GLU A 72 -12.17 5.07 -7.12
N LEU A 73 -13.12 5.75 -6.48
CA LEU A 73 -13.81 5.23 -5.32
C LEU A 73 -14.60 3.97 -5.70
N PRO A 74 -14.47 2.85 -4.97
CA PRO A 74 -15.19 1.64 -5.31
C PRO A 74 -16.69 1.81 -5.05
N ALA A 75 -17.51 1.12 -5.85
CA ALA A 75 -18.96 1.29 -5.83
C ALA A 75 -19.60 1.08 -4.46
N TRP A 76 -19.05 0.18 -3.65
CA TRP A 76 -19.54 -0.12 -2.31
C TRP A 76 -19.29 1.01 -1.29
N ALA A 77 -18.38 1.94 -1.58
CA ALA A 77 -18.00 3.04 -0.70
C ALA A 77 -18.68 4.38 -1.05
N TYR A 78 -19.55 4.45 -2.06
CA TYR A 78 -20.14 5.71 -2.52
C TYR A 78 -21.01 6.41 -1.47
N ASP A 79 -21.69 5.66 -0.61
CA ASP A 79 -22.60 6.22 0.40
C ASP A 79 -22.02 6.18 1.82
N ASP A 80 -20.76 5.76 1.97
CA ASP A 80 -20.11 5.58 3.26
C ASP A 80 -18.94 6.57 3.45
N ASN A 81 -19.15 7.53 4.35
CA ASN A 81 -18.16 8.56 4.65
C ASN A 81 -16.89 8.01 5.33
N GLU A 82 -17.01 6.94 6.11
CA GLU A 82 -15.86 6.29 6.73
C GLU A 82 -15.04 5.54 5.68
N ALA A 83 -15.70 4.75 4.81
CA ALA A 83 -15.05 4.09 3.69
C ALA A 83 -14.34 5.09 2.76
N LYS A 84 -14.97 6.23 2.45
CA LYS A 84 -14.35 7.34 1.69
C LYS A 84 -13.10 7.88 2.37
N SER A 85 -13.16 8.11 3.68
CA SER A 85 -12.03 8.61 4.47
C SER A 85 -10.85 7.64 4.44
N ILE A 86 -11.12 6.34 4.60
CA ILE A 86 -10.08 5.30 4.54
C ILE A 86 -9.51 5.22 3.11
N HIS A 87 -10.36 5.21 2.09
CA HIS A 87 -9.93 5.18 0.69
C HIS A 87 -9.05 6.39 0.32
N ALA A 88 -9.40 7.59 0.76
CA ALA A 88 -8.58 8.79 0.55
C ALA A 88 -7.18 8.64 1.15
N LYS A 89 -7.06 8.00 2.33
CA LYS A 89 -5.76 7.69 2.94
C LYS A 89 -4.98 6.66 2.11
N VAL A 90 -5.63 5.63 1.58
CA VAL A 90 -4.99 4.64 0.68
C VAL A 90 -4.39 5.35 -0.52
N VAL A 91 -5.19 6.15 -1.23
CA VAL A 91 -4.74 6.91 -2.41
C VAL A 91 -3.57 7.84 -2.08
N PHE A 92 -3.64 8.52 -0.94
CA PHE A 92 -2.56 9.39 -0.48
C PHE A 92 -1.25 8.63 -0.24
N TRP A 93 -1.30 7.51 0.49
CA TRP A 93 -0.11 6.71 0.80
C TRP A 93 0.44 5.97 -0.41
N GLU A 94 -0.40 5.51 -1.34
CA GLU A 94 0.06 4.95 -2.62
C GLU A 94 0.78 5.99 -3.47
N LYS A 95 0.29 7.24 -3.47
CA LYS A 95 0.95 8.35 -4.15
C LYS A 95 2.32 8.66 -3.53
N ILE A 96 2.41 8.70 -2.20
CA ILE A 96 3.70 8.84 -1.50
C ILE A 96 4.63 7.67 -1.85
N LEU A 97 4.16 6.43 -1.77
CA LEU A 97 4.94 5.24 -2.07
C LEU A 97 5.49 5.32 -3.50
N LYS A 98 4.65 5.61 -4.49
CA LYS A 98 5.05 5.76 -5.89
C LYS A 98 6.15 6.81 -6.08
N TYR A 99 5.99 8.01 -5.52
CA TYR A 99 7.02 9.04 -5.64
C TYR A 99 8.29 8.68 -4.87
N SER A 100 8.17 8.06 -3.70
CA SER A 100 9.33 7.58 -2.96
C SER A 100 10.10 6.54 -3.78
N THR A 101 9.45 5.56 -4.39
CA THR A 101 10.14 4.57 -5.24
C THR A 101 10.90 5.24 -6.39
N VAL A 102 10.31 6.27 -7.03
CA VAL A 102 10.96 7.02 -8.12
C VAL A 102 12.18 7.82 -7.65
N VAL A 103 12.17 8.35 -6.42
CA VAL A 103 13.29 9.13 -5.87
C VAL A 103 14.38 8.24 -5.27
N TYR A 104 13.99 7.20 -4.54
CA TYR A 104 14.92 6.33 -3.83
C TYR A 104 15.74 5.47 -4.78
N LEU A 105 15.18 5.00 -5.89
CA LEU A 105 15.87 4.10 -6.82
C LEU A 105 17.11 4.76 -7.47
N PRO A 106 17.03 5.98 -8.04
CA PRO A 106 18.21 6.72 -8.49
C PRO A 106 19.18 7.06 -7.35
N LEU A 107 18.66 7.42 -6.18
CA LEU A 107 19.48 7.91 -5.07
C LEU A 107 20.33 6.78 -4.47
N VAL A 108 19.78 5.57 -4.34
CA VAL A 108 20.54 4.36 -3.97
C VAL A 108 21.58 4.04 -5.04
N PHE A 109 21.25 4.15 -6.33
CA PHE A 109 22.21 3.92 -7.41
C PHE A 109 23.40 4.88 -7.32
N VAL A 110 23.17 6.18 -7.14
CA VAL A 110 24.25 7.17 -6.97
C VAL A 110 25.10 6.84 -5.74
N LEU A 111 24.49 6.53 -4.59
CA LEU A 111 25.22 6.25 -3.36
C LEU A 111 26.04 4.95 -3.40
N VAL A 112 25.58 3.93 -4.12
CA VAL A 112 26.28 2.64 -4.23
C VAL A 112 27.45 2.71 -5.21
N PHE A 113 27.28 3.41 -6.34
CA PHE A 113 28.30 3.44 -7.39
C PHE A 113 29.27 4.63 -7.27
N TRP A 114 28.89 5.72 -6.61
CA TRP A 114 29.67 6.97 -6.56
C TRP A 114 29.98 7.45 -5.12
N GLY A 115 29.58 6.71 -4.06
CA GLY A 115 29.67 7.12 -2.65
C GLY A 115 30.62 6.33 -1.74
#